data_AF-M5UGG0-F1
#
_entry.id   AF-M5UGG0-F1
#
_cell.length_a   1.000
_cell.length_b   1.000
_cell.length_c   1.000
_cell.angle_alpha   90.00
_cell.angle_beta   90.00
_cell.angle_gamma   90.00
#
_symmetry.space_group_name_H-M   'P 1'
#
loop_
_entity.id
_entity.type
_entity.pdbx_description
1 polymer ?
#
loop_
_entity_poly.entity_id
_entity_poly.type
_entity_poly.pdbx_seq_one_letter_code
_entity_poly.pdbx_strand_id
1 'polypeptide(L)'
;MTVHDDILAWSLDQPHWQRDALRRIIEKGVFENTDIDELTAACREAHGLSEEAAPELNFLAAEHIPSRHQAGRKITLSSISEAENVNALDSSQTLPFAPTGLTVVFGNNGSGKSGYGRILRRACRARSKGEPILPNVLGNATTAPASAVITHAVDDAEQSPGQWIDGQRSPDGLGSISFFDSDCASVHVRDKNDVAFTPFGMEILPTLGDLCKSIQARIDTEKKALESETPPFLRNNFATGETKVGKKLTGLKASANLEDLDSLATLNDAESKRLKEISVQLASDPQKAAKELRVQAGRITTLERSLVTAEKALSNEAIAAIKTLAKDASAKAKAAQVAAAMDFNDDPLSGIGEPVWRELWDAARRFSTLAVPDAEFPVTDTEDAVCVLCQQPLADDAKDRLQRFEKFVRDESAQQSTKAAAALKTAISALQRLDLQGEGLREQMKDLESVDAAVALSVRNQLATMLRRLRAVKQASESGVWSFDIPGTINGIGDQLGTLIKTLGLRAADIDKSADTTEQKKLSDELAELKAREWLATVLGDVKEHVSRLDDISKLKKANKGN
;
A
#
# COMPACT_ATOMS: atom_id res chain seq x y z
N MET A 1 39.70 30.70 -34.48
CA MET A 1 38.33 30.44 -34.02
C MET A 1 38.38 30.41 -32.51
N THR A 2 37.47 31.11 -31.82
CA THR A 2 37.43 31.08 -30.35
C THR A 2 36.52 29.95 -29.87
N VAL A 3 36.71 29.47 -28.63
CA VAL A 3 35.85 28.44 -28.02
C VAL A 3 34.36 28.84 -28.07
N HIS A 4 34.04 30.14 -27.98
CA HIS A 4 32.67 30.63 -28.09
C HIS A 4 32.11 30.55 -29.51
N ASP A 5 32.94 30.77 -30.54
CA ASP A 5 32.52 30.60 -31.95
C ASP A 5 32.19 29.11 -32.21
N ASP A 6 33.00 28.20 -31.67
CA ASP A 6 32.79 26.74 -31.80
C ASP A 6 31.52 26.30 -31.06
N ILE A 7 31.27 26.83 -29.86
CA ILE A 7 30.03 26.60 -29.10
C ILE A 7 28.81 27.15 -29.84
N LEU A 8 28.90 28.34 -30.45
CA LEU A 8 27.80 28.90 -31.24
C LEU A 8 27.49 28.02 -32.44
N ALA A 9 28.51 27.58 -33.18
CA ALA A 9 28.32 26.67 -34.31
C ALA A 9 27.68 25.35 -33.86
N TRP A 10 28.16 24.76 -32.77
CA TRP A 10 27.59 23.55 -32.18
C TRP A 10 26.14 23.74 -31.69
N SER A 11 25.81 24.92 -31.14
CA SER A 11 24.48 25.22 -30.59
C SER A 11 23.36 25.21 -31.63
N LEU A 12 23.69 25.37 -32.92
CA LEU A 12 22.71 25.36 -34.01
C LEU A 12 22.04 24.00 -34.19
N ASP A 13 22.73 22.92 -33.83
CA ASP A 13 22.24 21.55 -33.92
C ASP A 13 21.61 21.06 -32.60
N GLN A 14 21.55 21.90 -31.57
CA GLN A 14 21.00 21.55 -30.26
C GLN A 14 19.51 21.92 -30.15
N PRO A 15 18.75 21.25 -29.27
CA PRO A 15 17.39 21.66 -28.94
C PRO A 15 17.30 23.15 -28.57
N HIS A 16 16.21 23.80 -28.97
CA HIS A 16 15.99 25.23 -28.74
C HIS A 16 16.17 25.66 -27.28
N TRP A 17 15.71 24.84 -26.33
CA TRP A 17 15.88 25.11 -24.90
C TRP A 17 17.36 25.05 -24.47
N GLN A 18 18.18 24.14 -25.02
CA GLN A 18 19.62 24.11 -24.75
C GLN A 18 20.33 25.32 -25.35
N ARG A 19 19.86 25.79 -26.50
CA ARG A 19 20.40 26.98 -27.16
C ARG A 19 20.08 28.26 -26.39
N ASP A 20 18.90 28.38 -25.79
CA ASP A 20 18.58 29.47 -24.84
C ASP A 20 19.36 29.31 -23.53
N ALA A 21 19.52 28.08 -23.01
CA ALA A 21 20.35 27.81 -21.85
C ALA A 21 21.79 28.30 -22.06
N LEU A 22 22.42 27.97 -23.20
CA LEU A 22 23.76 28.43 -23.56
C LEU A 22 23.89 29.96 -23.59
N ARG A 23 22.87 30.68 -24.09
CA ARG A 23 22.82 32.15 -24.00
C ARG A 23 22.81 32.61 -22.54
N ARG A 24 21.92 32.05 -21.71
CA ARG A 24 21.86 32.37 -20.27
C ARG A 24 23.20 32.10 -19.57
N ILE A 25 23.90 31.01 -19.90
CA ILE A 25 25.24 30.70 -19.37
C ILE A 25 26.22 31.84 -19.72
N ILE A 26 26.24 32.27 -20.99
CA ILE A 26 27.18 33.28 -21.48
C ILE A 26 26.87 34.68 -20.92
N GLU A 27 25.60 35.01 -20.70
CA GLU A 27 25.18 36.34 -20.27
C GLU A 27 25.11 36.52 -18.75
N LYS A 28 24.54 35.56 -18.03
CA LYS A 28 24.28 35.64 -16.58
C LYS A 28 25.35 34.93 -15.74
N GLY A 29 25.92 33.82 -16.25
CA GLY A 29 26.89 32.98 -15.55
C GLY A 29 26.34 32.15 -14.38
N VAL A 30 25.26 32.59 -13.72
CA VAL A 30 24.59 31.91 -12.61
C VAL A 30 23.10 31.70 -12.94
N PHE A 31 22.57 30.55 -12.54
CA PHE A 31 21.16 30.17 -12.76
C PHE A 31 20.37 30.24 -11.47
N GLU A 32 19.13 30.71 -11.59
CA GLU A 32 18.12 30.63 -10.54
C GLU A 32 17.18 29.45 -10.80
N ASN A 33 16.44 29.00 -9.78
CA ASN A 33 15.46 27.91 -9.94
C ASN A 33 14.40 28.23 -11.02
N THR A 34 14.06 29.50 -11.17
CA THR A 34 13.17 30.03 -12.22
C THR A 34 13.70 29.75 -13.61
N ASP A 35 15.01 29.94 -13.85
CA ASP A 35 15.62 29.60 -15.15
C ASP A 35 15.50 28.08 -15.43
N ILE A 36 15.67 27.24 -14.41
CA ILE A 36 15.52 25.78 -14.55
C ILE A 36 14.05 25.42 -14.82
N ASP A 37 13.09 26.09 -14.18
CA ASP A 37 11.65 25.88 -14.38
C ASP A 37 11.25 26.19 -15.83
N GLU A 38 11.65 27.35 -16.35
CA GLU A 38 11.36 27.79 -17.72
C GLU A 38 11.95 26.84 -18.76
N LEU A 39 13.22 26.44 -18.58
CA LEU A 39 13.88 25.50 -19.49
C LEU A 39 13.30 24.08 -19.40
N THR A 40 12.83 23.66 -18.22
CA THR A 40 12.11 22.40 -18.05
C THR A 40 10.78 22.44 -18.83
N ALA A 41 10.03 23.54 -18.74
CA ALA A 41 8.78 23.71 -19.48
C ALA A 41 9.00 23.68 -21.00
N ALA A 42 10.02 24.37 -21.50
CA ALA A 42 10.38 24.34 -22.92
C ALA A 42 10.85 22.94 -23.40
N CYS A 43 11.56 22.20 -22.55
CA CYS A 43 11.92 20.81 -22.82
C CYS A 43 10.65 19.92 -22.92
N ARG A 44 9.67 20.11 -22.03
CA ARG A 44 8.37 19.39 -22.07
C ARG A 44 7.59 19.70 -23.35
N GLU A 45 7.50 20.96 -23.73
CA GLU A 45 6.80 21.40 -24.95
C GLU A 45 7.40 20.75 -26.21
N ALA A 46 8.74 20.71 -26.32
CA ALA A 46 9.43 20.06 -27.43
C ALA A 46 9.10 18.56 -27.59
N HIS A 47 8.59 17.93 -26.53
CA HIS A 47 8.17 16.52 -26.51
C HIS A 47 6.64 16.34 -26.45
N GLY A 48 5.85 17.41 -26.57
CA GLY A 48 4.38 17.35 -26.56
C GLY A 48 3.79 16.95 -25.20
N LEU A 49 4.43 17.38 -24.11
CA LEU A 49 4.06 17.12 -22.71
C LEU A 49 3.42 18.33 -22.01
N SER A 50 3.17 19.44 -22.73
CA SER A 50 2.55 20.64 -22.18
C SER A 50 1.39 21.08 -23.04
N GLU A 51 0.26 21.39 -22.40
CA GLU A 51 -0.88 22.09 -23.03
C GLU A 51 -0.71 23.62 -22.97
N GLU A 52 0.10 24.10 -22.02
CA GLU A 52 0.45 25.52 -21.87
C GLU A 52 1.69 25.85 -22.70
N ALA A 53 1.66 27.01 -23.38
CA ALA A 53 2.79 27.51 -24.15
C ALA A 53 3.99 27.76 -23.24
N ALA A 54 5.16 27.26 -23.62
CA ALA A 54 6.38 27.53 -22.86
C ALA A 54 6.76 29.02 -22.95
N PRO A 55 7.57 29.52 -22.02
CA PRO A 55 8.14 30.85 -22.11
C PRO A 55 8.86 31.07 -23.44
N GLU A 56 8.81 32.30 -23.96
CA GLU A 56 9.52 32.66 -25.20
C GLU A 56 11.03 32.48 -25.02
N LEU A 57 11.62 31.62 -25.85
CA LEU A 57 13.05 31.29 -25.80
C LEU A 57 13.87 32.29 -26.61
N ASN A 58 15.01 32.73 -26.05
CA ASN A 58 15.95 33.60 -26.73
C ASN A 58 17.23 32.84 -27.08
N PHE A 59 17.45 32.58 -28.36
CA PHE A 59 18.54 31.70 -28.78
C PHE A 59 19.92 32.34 -28.71
N LEU A 60 20.93 31.54 -28.40
CA LEU A 60 22.33 31.95 -28.57
C LEU A 60 22.57 32.42 -30.02
N ALA A 61 23.23 33.57 -30.14
CA ALA A 61 23.45 34.30 -31.38
C ALA A 61 24.82 35.02 -31.29
N ALA A 62 25.34 35.46 -32.43
CA ALA A 62 26.68 36.06 -32.51
C ALA A 62 26.83 37.36 -31.69
N GLU A 63 25.72 38.04 -31.39
CA GLU A 63 25.69 39.24 -30.56
C GLU A 63 25.90 38.97 -29.06
N HIS A 64 25.56 37.76 -28.61
CA HIS A 64 25.77 37.32 -27.23
C HIS A 64 27.24 36.94 -26.96
N ILE A 65 28.05 36.75 -28.01
CA ILE A 65 29.46 36.36 -27.89
C ILE A 65 30.35 37.59 -27.68
N PRO A 66 31.23 37.57 -26.67
CA PRO A 66 32.23 38.64 -26.48
C PRO A 66 33.12 38.84 -27.72
N SER A 67 33.50 40.09 -27.97
CA SER A 67 34.25 40.50 -29.18
C SER A 67 35.56 39.73 -29.38
N ARG A 68 35.91 39.44 -30.65
CA ARG A 68 37.06 38.59 -31.00
C ARG A 68 38.38 39.16 -30.48
N HIS A 69 39.14 38.31 -29.79
CA HIS A 69 40.56 38.54 -29.51
C HIS A 69 41.37 38.36 -30.82
N GLN A 70 42.01 39.43 -31.29
CA GLN A 70 42.95 39.34 -32.43
C GLN A 70 44.33 38.91 -31.93
N ALA A 71 44.59 37.60 -31.91
CA ALA A 71 45.87 37.07 -31.45
C ALA A 71 47.03 37.57 -32.33
N GLY A 72 48.09 38.09 -31.70
CA GLY A 72 49.32 38.52 -32.38
C GLY A 72 49.32 39.95 -32.93
N ARG A 73 48.24 40.72 -32.77
CA ARG A 73 48.18 42.14 -33.19
C ARG A 73 48.10 43.08 -31.98
N LYS A 74 48.75 44.24 -32.08
CA LYS A 74 48.73 45.26 -31.02
C LYS A 74 47.43 46.07 -31.16
N ILE A 75 46.60 46.07 -30.12
CA ILE A 75 45.39 46.91 -30.05
C ILE A 75 45.62 48.01 -29.02
N THR A 76 45.34 49.25 -29.40
CA THR A 76 45.48 50.43 -28.54
C THR A 76 44.17 51.23 -28.55
N LEU A 77 43.63 51.55 -27.37
CA LEU A 77 42.44 52.40 -27.25
C LEU A 77 42.84 53.86 -27.56
N SER A 78 42.12 54.53 -28.46
CA SER A 78 42.40 55.92 -28.85
C SER A 78 41.49 56.91 -28.13
N SER A 79 40.18 56.66 -28.15
CA SER A 79 39.21 57.58 -27.54
C SER A 79 37.85 56.92 -27.27
N ILE A 80 37.09 57.53 -26.36
CA ILE A 80 35.66 57.32 -26.18
C ILE A 80 34.97 58.67 -26.34
N SER A 81 34.00 58.78 -27.24
CA SER A 81 33.23 60.00 -27.51
C SER A 81 31.75 59.69 -27.61
N GLU A 82 30.91 60.73 -27.70
CA GLU A 82 29.47 60.61 -28.00
C GLU A 82 28.75 59.64 -27.05
N ALA A 83 29.08 59.72 -25.75
CA ALA A 83 28.46 58.88 -24.74
C ALA A 83 27.02 59.33 -24.49
N GLU A 84 26.06 58.47 -24.78
CA GLU A 84 24.62 58.71 -24.57
C GLU A 84 24.04 57.70 -23.59
N ASN A 85 23.12 58.16 -22.74
CA ASN A 85 22.46 57.34 -21.69
C ASN A 85 23.44 56.67 -20.71
N VAL A 86 24.67 57.19 -20.57
CA VAL A 86 25.67 56.73 -19.61
C VAL A 86 25.74 57.69 -18.43
N ASN A 87 24.93 57.45 -17.40
CA ASN A 87 24.81 58.35 -16.25
C ASN A 87 24.62 59.81 -16.68
N ALA A 88 25.33 60.77 -16.08
CA ALA A 88 25.29 62.19 -16.45
C ALA A 88 26.48 62.61 -17.33
N LEU A 89 27.01 61.71 -18.19
CA LEU A 89 28.02 62.09 -19.17
C LEU A 89 27.41 62.99 -20.25
N ASP A 90 28.17 64.01 -20.64
CA ASP A 90 27.81 64.93 -21.72
C ASP A 90 28.24 64.34 -23.07
N SER A 91 27.29 64.18 -23.99
CA SER A 91 27.51 63.57 -25.31
C SER A 91 28.48 64.35 -26.19
N SER A 92 28.73 65.64 -25.90
CA SER A 92 29.70 66.46 -26.63
C SER A 92 31.16 66.21 -26.22
N GLN A 93 31.38 65.45 -25.14
CA GLN A 93 32.73 65.20 -24.62
C GLN A 93 33.43 64.04 -25.32
N THR A 94 34.76 64.16 -25.43
CA THR A 94 35.64 63.09 -25.88
C THR A 94 36.72 62.86 -24.82
N LEU A 95 36.88 61.61 -24.40
CA LEU A 95 37.97 61.16 -23.53
C LEU A 95 39.06 60.50 -24.39
N PRO A 96 40.18 61.20 -24.65
CA PRO A 96 41.32 60.62 -25.38
C PRO A 96 42.21 59.78 -24.46
N PHE A 97 42.87 58.78 -25.05
CA PHE A 97 43.88 57.95 -24.42
C PHE A 97 45.22 58.12 -25.13
N ALA A 98 46.31 58.11 -24.36
CA ALA A 98 47.65 58.18 -24.93
C ALA A 98 47.95 56.89 -25.73
N PRO A 99 48.51 56.98 -26.95
CA PRO A 99 48.81 55.81 -27.79
C PRO A 99 49.88 54.90 -27.18
N THR A 100 50.69 55.43 -26.26
CA THR A 100 51.72 54.70 -25.53
C THR A 100 51.81 55.19 -24.09
N GLY A 101 52.09 54.28 -23.16
CA GLY A 101 52.33 54.59 -21.75
C GLY A 101 51.06 54.53 -20.89
N LEU A 102 50.99 55.41 -19.89
CA LEU A 102 49.92 55.44 -18.89
C LEU A 102 49.04 56.68 -19.09
N THR A 103 47.73 56.47 -19.23
CA THR A 103 46.73 57.56 -19.21
C THR A 103 46.12 57.65 -17.83
N VAL A 104 46.25 58.80 -17.16
CA VAL A 104 45.65 59.04 -15.83
C VAL A 104 44.47 60.00 -15.97
N VAL A 105 43.26 59.52 -15.65
CA VAL A 105 42.03 60.33 -15.65
C VAL A 105 41.63 60.64 -14.21
N PHE A 106 41.68 61.92 -13.82
CA PHE A 106 41.38 62.36 -12.46
C PHE A 106 40.40 63.54 -12.46
N GLY A 107 39.77 63.79 -11.31
CA GLY A 107 38.76 64.84 -11.15
C GLY A 107 37.92 64.60 -9.89
N ASN A 108 37.06 65.55 -9.55
CA ASN A 108 36.21 65.46 -8.35
C ASN A 108 35.24 64.27 -8.41
N ASN A 109 34.73 63.85 -7.24
CA ASN A 109 33.64 62.87 -7.20
C ASN A 109 32.44 63.39 -7.99
N GLY A 110 31.79 62.52 -8.76
CA GLY A 110 30.69 62.90 -9.65
C GLY A 110 31.12 63.44 -11.03
N SER A 111 32.43 63.58 -11.31
CA SER A 111 32.92 64.10 -12.60
C SER A 111 32.83 63.13 -13.79
N GLY A 112 32.06 62.04 -13.70
CA GLY A 112 31.85 61.10 -14.81
C GLY A 112 32.91 60.00 -15.02
N LYS A 113 34.03 59.98 -14.29
CA LYS A 113 35.12 58.98 -14.45
C LYS A 113 34.63 57.53 -14.48
N SER A 114 33.80 57.15 -13.52
CA SER A 114 33.24 55.78 -13.43
C SER A 114 32.27 55.47 -14.58
N GLY A 115 31.66 56.47 -15.21
CA GLY A 115 30.81 56.29 -16.38
C GLY A 115 31.60 55.75 -17.58
N TYR A 116 32.74 56.37 -17.89
CA TYR A 116 33.66 55.85 -18.92
C TYR A 116 34.21 54.45 -18.57
N GLY A 117 34.46 54.19 -17.28
CA GLY A 117 34.83 52.86 -16.80
C GLY A 117 33.75 51.81 -17.06
N ARG A 118 32.47 52.14 -16.84
CA ARG A 118 31.32 51.25 -17.10
C ARG A 118 31.17 50.92 -18.59
N ILE A 119 31.38 51.90 -19.47
CA ILE A 119 31.43 51.68 -20.93
C ILE A 119 32.51 50.64 -21.25
N LEU A 120 33.75 50.87 -20.80
CA LEU A 120 34.87 49.96 -21.07
C LEU A 120 34.68 48.57 -20.45
N ARG A 121 34.09 48.48 -19.26
CA ARG A 121 33.77 47.21 -18.60
C ARG A 121 32.86 46.32 -19.45
N ARG A 122 31.91 46.93 -20.17
CA ARG A 122 30.93 46.22 -21.01
C ARG A 122 31.37 46.09 -22.47
N ALA A 123 32.16 47.03 -22.98
CA ALA A 123 32.66 47.03 -24.34
C ALA A 123 33.89 46.12 -24.55
N CYS A 124 34.76 46.03 -23.54
CA CYS A 124 36.04 45.30 -23.59
C CYS A 124 35.98 43.99 -22.78
N ARG A 125 37.11 43.25 -22.71
CA ARG A 125 37.21 42.01 -21.94
C ARG A 125 37.28 42.28 -20.44
N ALA A 126 36.19 42.04 -19.73
CA ALA A 126 36.09 42.08 -18.27
C ALA A 126 35.57 40.74 -17.71
N ARG A 127 35.95 40.38 -16.48
CA ARG A 127 35.41 39.16 -15.81
C ARG A 127 33.98 39.35 -15.28
N SER A 128 33.51 40.58 -15.19
CA SER A 128 32.13 40.91 -14.78
C SER A 128 31.66 42.09 -15.61
N LYS A 129 30.45 42.03 -16.17
CA LYS A 129 29.82 43.16 -16.87
C LYS A 129 29.30 44.25 -15.91
N GLY A 130 29.19 43.92 -14.62
CA GLY A 130 28.68 44.83 -13.58
C GLY A 130 27.20 45.13 -13.70
N GLU A 131 26.71 45.97 -12.78
CA GLU A 131 25.33 46.47 -12.80
C GLU A 131 24.98 47.16 -14.13
N PRO A 132 23.69 47.18 -14.53
CA PRO A 132 23.22 47.95 -15.68
C PRO A 132 23.70 49.40 -15.66
N ILE A 133 24.07 49.93 -16.82
CA ILE A 133 24.39 51.36 -16.94
C ILE A 133 23.09 52.14 -16.89
N LEU A 134 22.92 52.94 -15.84
CA LEU A 134 21.74 53.76 -15.65
C LEU A 134 21.89 55.11 -16.38
N PRO A 135 20.83 55.63 -17.04
CA PRO A 135 20.83 56.94 -17.68
C PRO A 135 20.89 58.09 -16.65
N ASN A 136 20.94 59.33 -17.14
CA ASN A 136 20.94 60.52 -16.28
C ASN A 136 19.62 60.63 -15.50
N VAL A 137 19.67 60.56 -14.17
CA VAL A 137 18.49 60.68 -13.30
C VAL A 137 17.80 62.05 -13.40
N LEU A 138 18.53 63.09 -13.83
CA LEU A 138 18.02 64.44 -14.01
C LEU A 138 17.57 64.72 -15.46
N GLY A 139 17.79 63.77 -16.38
CA GLY A 139 17.39 63.87 -17.77
C GLY A 139 15.93 63.44 -17.99
N ASN A 140 15.46 63.55 -19.24
CA ASN A 140 14.19 62.96 -19.63
C ASN A 140 14.25 61.43 -19.46
N ALA A 141 13.17 60.84 -18.97
CA ALA A 141 13.07 59.39 -18.86
C ALA A 141 13.28 58.75 -20.25
N THR A 142 14.25 57.86 -20.35
CA THR A 142 14.62 57.15 -21.57
C THR A 142 14.82 55.68 -21.27
N THR A 143 14.36 54.83 -22.17
CA THR A 143 14.60 53.37 -22.17
C THR A 143 15.64 52.97 -23.20
N ALA A 144 16.25 53.93 -23.91
CA ALA A 144 17.30 53.65 -24.88
C ALA A 144 18.57 53.11 -24.17
N PRO A 145 19.26 52.12 -24.78
CA PRO A 145 20.49 51.57 -24.22
C PRO A 145 21.59 52.63 -24.13
N ALA A 146 22.55 52.39 -23.24
CA ALA A 146 23.78 53.15 -23.19
C ALA A 146 24.58 52.96 -24.49
N SER A 147 25.14 54.05 -25.03
CA SER A 147 25.97 53.98 -26.24
C SER A 147 27.14 54.94 -26.18
N ALA A 148 28.17 54.65 -26.98
CA ALA A 148 29.34 55.51 -27.16
C ALA A 148 30.03 55.19 -28.49
N VAL A 149 30.81 56.14 -29.01
CA VAL A 149 31.73 55.91 -30.12
C VAL A 149 33.11 55.60 -29.56
N ILE A 150 33.65 54.43 -29.91
CA ILE A 150 34.96 53.96 -29.45
C ILE A 150 35.91 53.89 -30.64
N THR A 151 37.01 54.63 -30.55
CA THR A 151 38.09 54.59 -31.55
C THR A 151 39.28 53.83 -30.99
N HIS A 152 39.86 52.96 -31.79
CA HIS A 152 41.04 52.18 -31.44
C HIS A 152 42.00 52.09 -32.63
N ALA A 153 43.26 51.78 -32.34
CA ALA A 153 44.29 51.51 -33.35
C ALA A 153 44.67 50.02 -33.34
N VAL A 154 45.00 49.50 -34.52
CA VAL A 154 45.52 48.15 -34.73
C VAL A 154 46.90 48.27 -35.38
N ASP A 155 47.93 47.75 -34.73
CA ASP A 155 49.33 47.87 -35.15
C ASP A 155 49.71 49.33 -35.47
N ASP A 156 49.32 50.24 -34.57
CA ASP A 156 49.53 51.69 -34.64
C ASP A 156 48.78 52.43 -35.78
N ALA A 157 47.92 51.73 -36.54
CA ALA A 157 47.01 52.35 -37.50
C ALA A 157 45.61 52.56 -36.90
N GLU A 158 45.17 53.81 -36.82
CA GLU A 158 43.83 54.16 -36.33
C GLU A 158 42.73 53.55 -37.22
N GLN A 159 41.76 52.91 -36.59
CA GLN A 159 40.60 52.32 -37.25
C GLN A 159 39.45 53.30 -37.32
N SER A 160 38.49 53.05 -38.22
CA SER A 160 37.24 53.81 -38.25
C SER A 160 36.54 53.77 -36.89
N PRO A 161 36.00 54.89 -36.39
CA PRO A 161 35.26 54.93 -35.13
C PRO A 161 34.13 53.91 -35.13
N GLY A 162 34.07 53.07 -34.09
CA GLY A 162 33.05 52.04 -33.96
C GLY A 162 31.96 52.48 -32.99
N GLN A 163 30.70 52.35 -33.40
CA GLN A 163 29.57 52.55 -32.48
C GLN A 163 29.45 51.35 -31.55
N TRP A 164 29.45 51.62 -30.24
CA TRP A 164 29.14 50.64 -29.19
C TRP A 164 27.76 50.96 -28.61
N ILE A 165 26.94 49.93 -28.46
CA ILE A 165 25.61 49.98 -27.85
C ILE A 165 25.53 48.85 -26.83
N ASP A 166 25.14 49.16 -25.59
CA ASP A 166 25.01 48.17 -24.52
C ASP A 166 23.97 47.11 -24.90
N GLY A 167 24.32 45.85 -24.69
CA GLY A 167 23.52 44.69 -25.13
C GLY A 167 23.74 44.24 -26.59
N GLN A 168 24.50 44.98 -27.40
CA GLN A 168 24.87 44.56 -28.75
C GLN A 168 26.32 44.09 -28.83
N ARG A 169 26.69 43.47 -29.96
CA ARG A 169 28.07 43.06 -30.22
C ARG A 169 29.00 44.27 -30.21
N SER A 170 30.00 44.25 -29.33
CA SER A 170 31.04 45.28 -29.31
C SER A 170 31.85 45.30 -30.62
N PRO A 171 32.38 46.47 -31.03
CA PRO A 171 33.34 46.56 -32.14
C PRO A 171 34.47 45.53 -32.04
N ASP A 172 34.84 44.96 -33.19
CA ASP A 172 35.92 43.96 -33.27
C ASP A 172 37.25 44.55 -32.76
N GLY A 173 38.06 43.73 -32.08
CA GLY A 173 39.35 44.14 -31.50
C GLY A 173 39.26 44.60 -30.04
N LEU A 174 38.13 45.12 -29.57
CA LEU A 174 37.97 45.55 -28.17
C LEU A 174 38.08 44.39 -27.15
N GLY A 175 37.80 43.15 -27.58
CA GLY A 175 38.00 41.95 -26.76
C GLY A 175 39.47 41.63 -26.45
N SER A 176 40.42 42.28 -27.12
CA SER A 176 41.85 42.22 -26.77
C SER A 176 42.23 43.17 -25.63
N ILE A 177 41.38 44.16 -25.30
CA ILE A 177 41.61 45.13 -24.23
C ILE A 177 41.06 44.54 -22.93
N SER A 178 41.88 44.46 -21.89
CA SER A 178 41.45 43.95 -20.58
C SER A 178 41.01 45.09 -19.67
N PHE A 179 39.79 45.02 -19.17
CA PHE A 179 39.27 45.94 -18.17
C PHE A 179 39.33 45.29 -16.78
N PHE A 180 39.71 46.07 -15.76
CA PHE A 180 39.83 45.60 -14.39
C PHE A 180 39.40 46.69 -13.40
N ASP A 181 38.51 46.33 -12.47
CA ASP A 181 38.08 47.15 -11.33
C ASP A 181 37.92 46.29 -10.06
N SER A 182 37.47 46.89 -8.96
CA SER A 182 37.24 46.21 -7.68
C SER A 182 36.23 45.07 -7.78
N ASP A 183 35.22 45.20 -8.63
CA ASP A 183 34.19 44.18 -8.80
C ASP A 183 34.77 42.98 -9.56
N CYS A 184 35.57 43.23 -10.61
CA CYS A 184 36.33 42.19 -11.31
C CYS A 184 37.32 41.48 -10.37
N ALA A 185 37.92 42.20 -9.41
CA ALA A 185 38.82 41.62 -8.41
C ALA A 185 38.08 40.69 -7.43
N SER A 186 36.84 41.01 -7.05
CA SER A 186 36.06 40.21 -6.09
C SER A 186 35.80 38.78 -6.58
N VAL A 187 35.62 38.60 -7.89
CA VAL A 187 35.48 37.29 -8.57
C VAL A 187 36.76 36.45 -8.41
N HIS A 188 37.95 37.07 -8.31
CA HIS A 188 39.22 36.33 -8.14
C HIS A 188 39.46 35.81 -6.72
N VAL A 189 38.73 36.32 -5.72
CA VAL A 189 39.02 36.06 -4.29
C VAL A 189 37.92 35.24 -3.61
N ARG A 190 36.66 35.34 -4.07
CA ARG A 190 35.51 34.74 -3.38
C ARG A 190 35.09 33.35 -3.87
N ASP A 191 35.30 33.04 -5.14
CA ASP A 191 34.88 31.75 -5.69
C ASP A 191 35.98 30.71 -5.47
N LYS A 192 35.61 29.58 -4.86
CA LYS A 192 36.55 28.51 -4.48
C LYS A 192 37.35 28.08 -5.72
N ASN A 193 38.66 28.35 -5.69
CA ASN A 193 39.65 27.85 -6.63
C ASN A 193 39.62 26.32 -6.67
N ASP A 194 38.90 25.75 -7.63
CA ASP A 194 39.28 24.50 -8.26
C ASP A 194 39.73 24.84 -9.69
N VAL A 195 41.05 24.72 -9.91
CA VAL A 195 41.81 24.97 -11.14
C VAL A 195 42.04 26.44 -11.50
N ALA A 196 43.17 26.96 -11.01
CA ALA A 196 43.79 28.17 -11.52
C ALA A 196 44.03 28.04 -13.04
N PHE A 197 43.39 28.92 -13.82
CA PHE A 197 43.43 29.01 -15.29
C PHE A 197 42.51 28.05 -16.08
N THR A 198 41.20 28.10 -15.83
CA THR A 198 40.22 27.72 -16.88
C THR A 198 40.15 28.85 -17.94
N PRO A 199 40.48 28.58 -19.22
CA PRO A 199 40.32 29.56 -20.29
C PRO A 199 38.85 29.98 -20.43
N PHE A 200 38.64 31.27 -20.71
CA PHE A 200 37.31 31.84 -20.94
C PHE A 200 36.55 31.02 -22.01
N GLY A 201 35.41 30.45 -21.61
CA GLY A 201 34.56 29.61 -22.46
C GLY A 201 34.58 28.10 -22.14
N MET A 202 35.57 27.56 -21.41
CA MET A 202 35.61 26.12 -21.07
C MET A 202 34.60 25.71 -19.97
N GLU A 203 34.10 26.66 -19.17
CA GLU A 203 33.11 26.39 -18.11
C GLU A 203 31.68 26.22 -18.66
N ILE A 204 31.42 26.64 -19.90
CA ILE A 204 30.08 26.66 -20.48
C ILE A 204 29.47 25.26 -20.60
N LEU A 205 30.25 24.29 -21.10
CA LEU A 205 29.76 22.93 -21.32
C LEU A 205 29.52 22.17 -20.00
N PRO A 206 30.42 22.22 -18.99
CA PRO A 206 30.13 21.69 -17.66
C PRO A 206 28.86 22.28 -17.03
N THR A 207 28.68 23.61 -17.08
CA THR A 207 27.49 24.27 -16.54
C THR A 207 26.22 23.83 -17.27
N LEU A 208 26.26 23.69 -18.60
CA LEU A 208 25.15 23.11 -19.37
C LEU A 208 24.86 21.67 -18.93
N GLY A 209 25.90 20.86 -18.71
CA GLY A 209 25.75 19.49 -18.24
C GLY A 209 25.06 19.39 -16.88
N ASP A 210 25.39 20.26 -15.93
CA ASP A 210 24.72 20.29 -14.61
C ASP A 210 23.27 20.80 -14.69
N LEU A 211 22.99 21.72 -15.61
CA LEU A 211 21.63 22.16 -15.91
C LEU A 211 20.80 21.04 -16.54
N CYS A 212 21.35 20.29 -17.50
CA CYS A 212 20.72 19.11 -18.10
C CYS A 212 20.37 18.07 -17.02
N LYS A 213 21.29 17.78 -16.09
CA LYS A 213 21.02 16.88 -14.95
C LYS A 213 19.89 17.40 -14.06
N SER A 214 19.84 18.70 -13.82
CA SER A 214 18.78 19.31 -12.99
C SER A 214 17.40 19.19 -13.64
N ILE A 215 17.32 19.42 -14.95
CA ILE A 215 16.10 19.22 -15.75
C ILE A 215 15.72 17.73 -15.78
N GLN A 216 16.69 16.84 -16.02
CA GLN A 216 16.48 15.39 -16.01
C GLN A 216 15.92 14.90 -14.68
N ALA A 217 16.43 15.39 -13.55
CA ALA A 217 15.94 15.01 -12.22
C ALA A 217 14.46 15.38 -12.01
N ARG A 218 14.00 16.52 -12.57
CA ARG A 218 12.60 16.95 -12.50
C ARG A 218 11.70 16.08 -13.37
N ILE A 219 12.12 15.81 -14.60
CA ILE A 219 11.41 14.92 -15.53
C ILE A 219 11.33 13.49 -14.96
N ASP A 220 12.40 12.98 -14.35
CA ASP A 220 12.41 11.66 -13.69
C ASP A 220 11.47 11.62 -12.47
N THR A 221 11.35 12.71 -11.72
CA THR A 221 10.44 12.80 -10.57
C THR A 221 8.99 12.71 -11.03
N GLU A 222 8.62 13.47 -12.07
CA GLU A 222 7.30 13.43 -12.70
C GLU A 222 6.98 12.03 -13.26
N LYS A 223 7.91 11.46 -14.03
CA LYS A 223 7.78 10.11 -14.58
C LYS A 223 7.53 9.07 -13.48
N LYS A 224 8.29 9.11 -12.39
CA LYS A 224 8.12 8.19 -11.25
C LYS A 224 6.74 8.35 -10.60
N ALA A 225 6.23 9.58 -10.48
CA ALA A 225 4.89 9.82 -9.98
C ALA A 225 3.84 9.12 -10.86
N LEU A 226 3.88 9.34 -12.18
CA LEU A 226 2.96 8.71 -13.14
C LEU A 226 3.08 7.17 -13.20
N GLU A 227 4.29 6.63 -13.08
CA GLU A 227 4.54 5.18 -13.04
C GLU A 227 4.05 4.54 -11.73
N SER A 228 4.01 5.28 -10.62
CA SER A 228 3.56 4.77 -9.31
C SER A 228 2.04 4.64 -9.18
N GLU A 229 1.28 5.39 -9.98
CA GLU A 229 -0.16 5.34 -9.96
C GLU A 229 -0.69 4.05 -10.61
N THR A 230 -1.48 3.25 -9.89
CA THR A 230 -2.15 2.08 -10.47
C THR A 230 -3.65 2.34 -10.58
N PRO A 231 -4.23 2.45 -11.79
CA PRO A 231 -5.66 2.69 -11.96
C PRO A 231 -6.52 1.61 -11.28
N PRO A 232 -7.58 1.98 -10.55
CA PRO A 232 -8.43 1.02 -9.83
C PRO A 232 -9.06 -0.05 -10.73
N PHE A 233 -9.40 0.28 -11.98
CA PHE A 233 -10.03 -0.66 -12.90
C PHE A 233 -9.16 -1.89 -13.19
N LEU A 234 -7.83 -1.79 -13.09
CA LEU A 234 -6.90 -2.91 -13.28
C LEU A 234 -7.02 -3.97 -12.18
N ARG A 235 -7.65 -3.66 -11.03
CA ARG A 235 -7.89 -4.61 -9.95
C ARG A 235 -9.16 -5.46 -10.16
N ASN A 236 -9.96 -5.14 -11.17
CA ASN A 236 -11.17 -5.89 -11.47
C ASN A 236 -10.83 -7.20 -12.19
N ASN A 237 -11.59 -8.27 -11.92
CA ASN A 237 -11.38 -9.57 -12.54
C ASN A 237 -11.55 -9.53 -14.08
N PHE A 238 -12.36 -8.61 -14.61
CA PHE A 238 -12.51 -8.43 -16.07
C PHE A 238 -11.31 -7.77 -16.75
N ALA A 239 -10.41 -7.14 -15.97
CA ALA A 239 -9.19 -6.54 -16.51
C ALA A 239 -8.13 -7.59 -16.90
N THR A 240 -8.34 -8.86 -16.53
CA THR A 240 -7.43 -9.98 -16.81
C THR A 240 -8.21 -11.18 -17.34
N GLY A 241 -7.51 -12.18 -17.87
CA GLY A 241 -8.10 -13.44 -18.35
C GLY A 241 -8.29 -13.54 -19.86
N GLU A 242 -9.14 -14.49 -20.28
CA GLU A 242 -9.22 -14.95 -21.67
C GLU A 242 -10.20 -14.18 -22.56
N THR A 243 -11.04 -13.32 -21.98
CA THR A 243 -11.98 -12.46 -22.72
C THR A 243 -11.22 -11.46 -23.59
N LYS A 244 -11.86 -10.92 -24.64
CA LYS A 244 -11.19 -9.92 -25.50
C LYS A 244 -10.81 -8.67 -24.71
N VAL A 245 -11.66 -8.26 -23.76
CA VAL A 245 -11.40 -7.14 -22.84
C VAL A 245 -10.18 -7.42 -21.96
N GLY A 246 -10.14 -8.58 -21.29
CA GLY A 246 -9.00 -8.95 -20.43
C GLY A 246 -7.68 -8.99 -21.19
N LYS A 247 -7.68 -9.56 -22.40
CA LYS A 247 -6.51 -9.58 -23.29
C LYS A 247 -6.08 -8.17 -23.74
N LYS A 248 -7.03 -7.31 -24.12
CA LYS A 248 -6.73 -5.94 -24.57
C LYS A 248 -6.18 -5.08 -23.43
N LEU A 249 -6.74 -5.20 -22.22
CA LEU A 249 -6.29 -4.42 -21.04
C LEU A 249 -4.96 -4.92 -20.47
N THR A 250 -4.71 -6.24 -20.46
CA THR A 250 -3.42 -6.79 -20.03
C THR A 250 -2.27 -6.36 -20.96
N GLY A 251 -2.57 -6.23 -22.26
CA GLY A 251 -1.62 -5.79 -23.28
C GLY A 251 -1.66 -4.28 -23.59
N LEU A 252 -2.27 -3.46 -22.74
CA LEU A 252 -2.49 -2.03 -23.01
C LEU A 252 -1.15 -1.27 -23.07
N LYS A 253 -1.01 -0.39 -24.06
CA LYS A 253 0.20 0.40 -24.33
C LYS A 253 -0.20 1.82 -24.73
N ALA A 254 0.77 2.74 -24.69
CA ALA A 254 0.61 4.12 -25.17
C ALA A 254 0.05 4.22 -26.59
N SER A 255 0.39 3.27 -27.47
CA SER A 255 -0.05 3.24 -28.87
C SER A 255 -1.40 2.52 -29.08
N ALA A 256 -2.21 2.36 -28.02
CA ALA A 256 -3.50 1.70 -28.12
C ALA A 256 -4.46 2.57 -28.95
N ASN A 257 -5.16 1.95 -29.92
CA ASN A 257 -6.18 2.64 -30.68
C ASN A 257 -7.43 2.86 -29.80
N LEU A 258 -7.81 4.12 -29.60
CA LEU A 258 -8.98 4.48 -28.81
C LEU A 258 -10.29 4.03 -29.47
N GLU A 259 -10.37 4.04 -30.80
CA GLU A 259 -11.55 3.57 -31.55
C GLU A 259 -11.79 2.07 -31.34
N ASP A 260 -10.72 1.28 -31.25
CA ASP A 260 -10.82 -0.15 -30.91
C ASP A 260 -11.45 -0.33 -29.52
N LEU A 261 -11.07 0.51 -28.54
CA LEU A 261 -11.60 0.45 -27.18
C LEU A 261 -13.07 0.86 -27.13
N ASP A 262 -13.44 1.91 -27.88
CA ASP A 262 -14.84 2.33 -28.04
C ASP A 262 -15.69 1.22 -28.66
N SER A 263 -15.20 0.60 -29.73
CA SER A 263 -15.91 -0.51 -30.39
C SER A 263 -16.07 -1.73 -29.48
N LEU A 264 -15.04 -2.05 -28.68
CA LEU A 264 -15.07 -3.17 -27.76
C LEU A 264 -16.02 -2.94 -26.58
N ALA A 265 -16.07 -1.71 -26.07
CA ALA A 265 -16.96 -1.30 -24.99
C ALA A 265 -18.43 -1.20 -25.43
N THR A 266 -18.70 -1.00 -26.72
CA THR A 266 -20.07 -0.83 -27.22
C THR A 266 -20.74 -2.19 -27.43
N LEU A 267 -21.89 -2.41 -26.78
CA LEU A 267 -22.80 -3.52 -27.07
C LEU A 267 -23.93 -3.02 -27.96
N ASN A 268 -24.27 -3.78 -29.01
CA ASN A 268 -25.46 -3.50 -29.82
C ASN A 268 -26.74 -4.07 -29.17
N ASP A 269 -27.91 -3.67 -29.66
CA ASP A 269 -29.21 -4.10 -29.10
C ASP A 269 -29.38 -5.62 -29.05
N ALA A 270 -28.87 -6.34 -30.07
CA ALA A 270 -28.93 -7.79 -30.11
C ALA A 270 -28.03 -8.42 -29.04
N GLU A 271 -26.83 -7.89 -28.82
CA GLU A 271 -25.89 -8.32 -27.78
C GLU A 271 -26.42 -8.02 -26.37
N SER A 272 -27.00 -6.84 -26.14
CA SER A 272 -27.62 -6.50 -24.85
C SER A 272 -28.84 -7.39 -24.55
N LYS A 273 -29.63 -7.73 -25.56
CA LYS A 273 -30.73 -8.70 -25.42
C LYS A 273 -30.19 -10.10 -25.12
N ARG A 274 -29.18 -10.53 -25.87
CA ARG A 274 -28.49 -11.82 -25.70
C ARG A 274 -27.88 -11.97 -24.31
N LEU A 275 -27.26 -10.92 -23.77
CA LEU A 275 -26.71 -10.89 -22.41
C LEU A 275 -27.78 -11.21 -21.36
N LYS A 276 -28.97 -10.60 -21.48
CA LYS A 276 -30.11 -10.86 -20.58
C LYS A 276 -30.64 -12.28 -20.74
N GLU A 277 -30.80 -12.75 -21.98
CA GLU A 277 -31.28 -14.10 -22.29
C GLU A 277 -30.35 -15.19 -21.74
N ILE A 278 -29.03 -15.10 -22.00
CA ILE A 278 -28.04 -16.07 -21.51
C ILE A 278 -27.99 -16.05 -19.98
N SER A 279 -28.08 -14.87 -19.35
CA SER A 279 -28.10 -14.76 -17.89
C SER A 279 -29.28 -15.52 -17.27
N VAL A 280 -30.45 -15.50 -17.92
CA VAL A 280 -31.64 -16.26 -17.50
C VAL A 280 -31.49 -17.76 -17.79
N GLN A 281 -30.96 -18.12 -18.97
CA GLN A 281 -30.69 -19.51 -19.36
C GLN A 281 -29.71 -20.20 -18.39
N LEU A 282 -28.63 -19.51 -17.99
CA LEU A 282 -27.67 -19.98 -17.00
C LEU A 282 -28.17 -19.84 -15.55
N ALA A 283 -29.19 -19.03 -15.25
CA ALA A 283 -29.81 -19.01 -13.92
C ALA A 283 -30.65 -20.27 -13.66
N SER A 284 -31.21 -20.85 -14.73
CA SER A 284 -31.93 -22.13 -14.72
C SER A 284 -30.99 -23.33 -14.93
N ASP A 285 -29.70 -23.16 -14.61
CA ASP A 285 -28.64 -24.12 -14.90
C ASP A 285 -28.89 -25.48 -14.22
N PRO A 286 -29.03 -26.56 -15.02
CA PRO A 286 -29.11 -27.93 -14.54
C PRO A 286 -27.97 -28.31 -13.58
N GLN A 287 -26.73 -27.86 -13.82
CA GLN A 287 -25.59 -28.20 -12.96
C GLN A 287 -25.68 -27.51 -11.59
N LYS A 288 -26.07 -26.24 -11.57
CA LYS A 288 -26.36 -25.51 -10.32
C LYS A 288 -27.50 -26.16 -9.56
N ALA A 289 -28.60 -26.54 -10.23
CA ALA A 289 -29.71 -27.25 -9.62
C ALA A 289 -29.29 -28.63 -9.04
N ALA A 290 -28.50 -29.40 -9.80
CA ALA A 290 -27.96 -30.67 -9.33
C ALA A 290 -27.00 -30.50 -8.14
N LYS A 291 -26.18 -29.44 -8.14
CA LYS A 291 -25.30 -29.08 -7.03
C LYS A 291 -26.09 -28.67 -5.78
N GLU A 292 -27.15 -27.87 -5.93
CA GLU A 292 -28.04 -27.48 -4.84
C GLU A 292 -28.72 -28.70 -4.21
N LEU A 293 -29.24 -29.63 -5.02
CA LEU A 293 -29.80 -30.89 -4.55
C LEU A 293 -28.79 -31.75 -3.78
N ARG A 294 -27.52 -31.79 -4.20
CA ARG A 294 -26.44 -32.48 -3.47
C ARG A 294 -26.10 -31.81 -2.15
N VAL A 295 -26.06 -30.49 -2.11
CA VAL A 295 -25.83 -29.73 -0.87
C VAL A 295 -26.96 -30.01 0.12
N GLN A 296 -28.22 -29.96 -0.33
CA GLN A 296 -29.39 -30.31 0.49
C GLN A 296 -29.31 -31.75 0.99
N ALA A 297 -28.99 -32.71 0.12
CA ALA A 297 -28.83 -34.11 0.51
C ALA A 297 -27.75 -34.28 1.59
N GLY A 298 -26.58 -33.63 1.42
CA GLY A 298 -25.49 -33.69 2.40
C GLY A 298 -25.84 -33.08 3.76
N ARG A 299 -26.64 -32.01 3.78
CA ARG A 299 -27.16 -31.42 5.02
C ARG A 299 -28.15 -32.36 5.71
N ILE A 300 -29.05 -33.00 4.96
CA ILE A 300 -29.99 -33.99 5.50
C ILE A 300 -29.25 -35.25 5.99
N THR A 301 -28.16 -35.68 5.34
CA THR A 301 -27.28 -36.76 5.85
C THR A 301 -26.63 -36.40 7.19
N THR A 302 -26.22 -35.13 7.35
CA THR A 302 -25.66 -34.67 8.62
C THR A 302 -26.71 -34.68 9.72
N LEU A 303 -27.93 -34.23 9.41
CA LEU A 303 -29.10 -34.30 10.30
C LEU A 303 -29.41 -35.74 10.71
N GLU A 304 -29.50 -36.65 9.75
CA GLU A 304 -29.75 -38.09 9.98
C GLU A 304 -28.74 -38.69 10.95
N ARG A 305 -27.43 -38.46 10.73
CA ARG A 305 -26.37 -38.97 11.61
C ARG A 305 -26.48 -38.44 13.04
N SER A 306 -26.76 -37.15 13.19
CA SER A 306 -26.94 -36.53 14.51
C SER A 306 -28.15 -37.11 15.24
N LEU A 307 -29.25 -37.30 14.53
CA LEU A 307 -30.48 -37.88 15.09
C LEU A 307 -30.29 -39.35 15.48
N VAL A 308 -29.74 -40.19 14.61
CA VAL A 308 -29.45 -41.61 14.93
C VAL A 308 -28.53 -41.73 16.17
N THR A 309 -27.54 -40.84 16.29
CA THR A 309 -26.67 -40.80 17.48
C THR A 309 -27.48 -40.46 18.74
N ALA A 310 -28.36 -39.46 18.66
CA ALA A 310 -29.23 -39.06 19.76
C ALA A 310 -30.28 -40.13 20.11
N GLU A 311 -30.84 -40.84 19.12
CA GLU A 311 -31.79 -41.94 19.32
C GLU A 311 -31.17 -43.04 20.17
N LYS A 312 -29.94 -43.45 19.85
CA LYS A 312 -29.21 -44.45 20.62
C LYS A 312 -28.93 -43.99 22.04
N ALA A 313 -28.43 -42.76 22.20
CA ALA A 313 -28.07 -42.18 23.48
C ALA A 313 -29.27 -41.94 24.41
N LEU A 314 -30.44 -41.64 23.83
CA LEU A 314 -31.68 -41.38 24.56
C LEU A 314 -32.66 -42.54 24.52
N SER A 315 -32.24 -43.73 24.07
CA SER A 315 -33.05 -44.95 24.03
C SER A 315 -33.56 -45.34 25.42
N ASN A 316 -34.57 -46.22 25.47
CA ASN A 316 -35.11 -46.69 26.75
C ASN A 316 -34.03 -47.43 27.55
N GLU A 317 -33.21 -48.22 26.85
CA GLU A 317 -32.11 -49.00 27.38
C GLU A 317 -31.01 -48.08 27.94
N ALA A 318 -30.65 -47.01 27.22
CA ALA A 318 -29.66 -46.04 27.68
C ALA A 318 -30.14 -45.29 28.93
N ILE A 319 -31.40 -44.83 28.96
CA ILE A 319 -31.94 -44.15 30.13
C ILE A 319 -32.07 -45.11 31.33
N ALA A 320 -32.47 -46.37 31.10
CA ALA A 320 -32.50 -47.39 32.13
C ALA A 320 -31.10 -47.67 32.69
N ALA A 321 -30.07 -47.73 31.84
CA ALA A 321 -28.67 -47.87 32.27
C ALA A 321 -28.22 -46.70 33.15
N ILE A 322 -28.59 -45.45 32.80
CA ILE A 322 -28.29 -44.27 33.62
C ILE A 322 -28.99 -44.34 34.98
N LYS A 323 -30.26 -44.76 35.02
CA LYS A 323 -30.98 -44.99 36.29
C LYS A 323 -30.29 -46.04 37.15
N THR A 324 -29.78 -47.11 36.54
CA THR A 324 -29.01 -48.15 37.26
C THR A 324 -27.70 -47.59 37.81
N LEU A 325 -26.95 -46.79 37.03
CA LEU A 325 -25.77 -46.08 37.50
C LEU A 325 -26.09 -45.14 38.67
N ALA A 326 -27.23 -44.45 38.62
CA ALA A 326 -27.66 -43.56 39.69
C ALA A 326 -28.03 -44.33 40.98
N LYS A 327 -28.72 -45.46 40.84
CA LYS A 327 -29.03 -46.35 41.97
C LYS A 327 -27.75 -46.91 42.60
N ASP A 328 -26.80 -47.37 41.78
CA ASP A 328 -25.51 -47.87 42.23
C ASP A 328 -24.69 -46.79 42.96
N ALA A 329 -24.61 -45.59 42.37
CA ALA A 329 -23.94 -44.44 42.98
C ALA A 329 -24.58 -44.05 44.32
N SER A 330 -25.91 -44.01 44.41
CA SER A 330 -26.61 -43.72 45.66
C SER A 330 -26.38 -44.78 46.73
N ALA A 331 -26.42 -46.07 46.36
CA ALA A 331 -26.19 -47.18 47.27
C ALA A 331 -24.75 -47.17 47.83
N LYS A 332 -23.76 -47.01 46.95
CA LYS A 332 -22.34 -46.96 47.35
C LYS A 332 -22.01 -45.69 48.15
N ALA A 333 -22.63 -44.56 47.82
CA ALA A 333 -22.48 -43.33 48.61
C ALA A 333 -23.00 -43.51 50.05
N LYS A 334 -24.17 -44.14 50.22
CA LYS A 334 -24.72 -44.47 51.54
C LYS A 334 -23.83 -45.45 52.30
N ALA A 335 -23.33 -46.49 51.64
CA ALA A 335 -22.42 -47.46 52.26
C ALA A 335 -21.12 -46.79 52.74
N ALA A 336 -20.52 -45.92 51.92
CA ALA A 336 -19.34 -45.15 52.31
C ALA A 336 -19.64 -44.16 53.44
N GLN A 337 -20.82 -43.54 53.46
CA GLN A 337 -21.22 -42.62 54.54
C GLN A 337 -21.42 -43.36 55.87
N VAL A 338 -22.02 -44.55 55.86
CA VAL A 338 -22.16 -45.39 57.07
C VAL A 338 -20.79 -45.81 57.60
N ALA A 339 -19.88 -46.23 56.72
CA ALA A 339 -18.50 -46.57 57.10
C ALA A 339 -17.78 -45.37 57.72
N ALA A 340 -17.88 -44.18 57.09
CA ALA A 340 -17.30 -42.95 57.63
C ALA A 340 -17.87 -42.58 58.99
N ALA A 341 -19.20 -42.70 59.16
CA ALA A 341 -19.85 -42.40 60.43
C ALA A 341 -19.42 -43.35 61.55
N MET A 342 -19.09 -44.60 61.23
CA MET A 342 -18.55 -45.55 62.22
C MET A 342 -17.09 -45.24 62.58
N ASP A 343 -16.26 -44.88 61.59
CA ASP A 343 -14.82 -44.68 61.79
C ASP A 343 -14.45 -43.30 62.41
N PHE A 344 -15.36 -42.32 62.30
CA PHE A 344 -15.09 -40.91 62.66
C PHE A 344 -16.13 -40.31 63.62
N ASN A 345 -16.91 -41.13 64.33
CA ASN A 345 -17.97 -40.64 65.24
C ASN A 345 -17.43 -39.77 66.39
N ASP A 346 -16.20 -40.03 66.82
CA ASP A 346 -15.55 -39.34 67.94
C ASP A 346 -14.72 -38.12 67.48
N ASP A 347 -14.71 -37.81 66.17
CA ASP A 347 -13.96 -36.66 65.62
C ASP A 347 -14.77 -35.35 65.68
N PRO A 348 -14.12 -34.17 65.76
CA PRO A 348 -14.79 -32.90 66.11
C PRO A 348 -15.75 -32.34 65.07
N LEU A 349 -15.67 -32.79 63.81
CA LEU A 349 -16.46 -32.27 62.70
C LEU A 349 -17.39 -33.36 62.16
N SER A 350 -18.65 -32.99 61.96
CA SER A 350 -19.59 -33.84 61.22
C SER A 350 -19.33 -33.75 59.70
N GLY A 351 -19.80 -34.75 58.96
CA GLY A 351 -19.66 -34.79 57.49
C GLY A 351 -18.30 -35.27 56.98
N ILE A 352 -17.43 -35.78 57.85
CA ILE A 352 -16.19 -36.47 57.44
C ILE A 352 -16.58 -37.70 56.59
N GLY A 353 -15.92 -37.86 55.45
CA GLY A 353 -16.24 -38.91 54.48
C GLY A 353 -17.40 -38.59 53.52
N GLU A 354 -18.07 -37.45 53.66
CA GLU A 354 -19.03 -36.98 52.66
C GLU A 354 -18.32 -36.56 51.34
N PRO A 355 -19.04 -36.50 50.20
CA PRO A 355 -18.43 -36.19 48.90
C PRO A 355 -17.59 -34.91 48.90
N VAL A 356 -18.09 -33.82 49.49
CA VAL A 356 -17.41 -32.52 49.54
C VAL A 356 -16.10 -32.60 50.33
N TRP A 357 -16.13 -33.29 51.48
CA TRP A 357 -14.94 -33.49 52.30
C TRP A 357 -13.89 -34.35 51.58
N ARG A 358 -14.32 -35.38 50.83
CA ARG A 358 -13.42 -36.21 50.03
C ARG A 358 -12.73 -35.43 48.90
N GLU A 359 -13.45 -34.54 48.21
CA GLU A 359 -12.85 -33.67 47.20
C GLU A 359 -11.77 -32.75 47.80
N LEU A 360 -12.01 -32.21 49.00
CA LEU A 360 -11.02 -31.45 49.75
C LEU A 360 -9.80 -32.32 50.11
N TRP A 361 -10.03 -33.53 50.60
CA TRP A 361 -8.96 -34.46 50.98
C TRP A 361 -8.08 -34.87 49.80
N ASP A 362 -8.70 -35.20 48.65
CA ASP A 362 -7.96 -35.53 47.43
C ASP A 362 -7.22 -34.32 46.84
N ALA A 363 -7.73 -33.10 47.03
CA ALA A 363 -6.99 -31.87 46.70
C ALA A 363 -5.78 -31.69 47.62
N ALA A 364 -5.93 -31.93 48.92
CA ALA A 364 -4.84 -31.89 49.89
C ALA A 364 -3.76 -32.94 49.57
N ARG A 365 -4.16 -34.18 49.25
CA ARG A 365 -3.25 -35.26 48.82
C ARG A 365 -2.45 -34.85 47.58
N ARG A 366 -3.11 -34.31 46.55
CA ARG A 366 -2.43 -33.83 45.33
C ARG A 366 -1.46 -32.69 45.63
N PHE A 367 -1.84 -31.73 46.47
CA PHE A 367 -0.93 -30.65 46.86
C PHE A 367 0.28 -31.17 47.63
N SER A 368 0.10 -32.16 48.52
CA SER A 368 1.19 -32.81 49.24
C SER A 368 2.26 -33.38 48.31
N THR A 369 1.87 -33.99 47.18
CA THR A 369 2.85 -34.52 46.21
C THR A 369 3.71 -33.44 45.54
N LEU A 370 3.27 -32.17 45.57
CA LEU A 370 4.02 -31.03 45.05
C LEU A 370 4.87 -30.37 46.14
N ALA A 371 4.32 -30.26 47.35
CA ALA A 371 4.96 -29.59 48.48
C ALA A 371 6.03 -30.44 49.16
N VAL A 372 5.83 -31.77 49.20
CA VAL A 372 6.76 -32.74 49.80
C VAL A 372 6.83 -33.99 48.90
N PRO A 373 7.57 -33.94 47.78
CA PRO A 373 7.54 -34.99 46.75
C PRO A 373 8.00 -36.38 47.21
N ASP A 374 8.90 -36.44 48.19
CA ASP A 374 9.56 -37.68 48.62
C ASP A 374 8.86 -38.37 49.80
N ALA A 375 7.67 -37.91 50.21
CA ALA A 375 6.93 -38.46 51.34
C ALA A 375 5.51 -38.91 50.94
N GLU A 376 5.05 -40.03 51.50
CA GLU A 376 3.66 -40.47 51.32
C GLU A 376 2.70 -39.58 52.11
N PHE A 377 1.56 -39.25 51.50
CA PHE A 377 0.51 -38.50 52.18
C PHE A 377 -0.36 -39.44 53.04
N PRO A 378 -0.68 -39.06 54.29
CA PRO A 378 -0.28 -37.83 54.98
C PRO A 378 1.15 -37.93 55.54
N VAL A 379 1.91 -36.83 55.44
CA VAL A 379 3.28 -36.77 55.97
C VAL A 379 3.23 -36.65 57.49
N THR A 380 3.28 -37.77 58.21
CA THR A 380 3.19 -37.83 59.68
C THR A 380 4.48 -38.25 60.37
N ASP A 381 5.41 -38.84 59.62
CA ASP A 381 6.52 -39.64 60.17
C ASP A 381 7.78 -38.80 60.47
N THR A 382 7.71 -37.48 60.28
CA THR A 382 8.78 -36.53 60.61
C THR A 382 8.50 -35.78 61.91
N GLU A 383 9.56 -35.41 62.64
CA GLU A 383 9.44 -34.59 63.87
C GLU A 383 8.87 -33.20 63.57
N ASP A 384 9.21 -32.62 62.41
CA ASP A 384 8.71 -31.30 61.95
C ASP A 384 7.48 -31.40 61.04
N ALA A 385 6.66 -32.46 61.16
CA ALA A 385 5.49 -32.65 60.31
C ALA A 385 4.47 -31.50 60.48
N VAL A 386 4.10 -30.85 59.37
CA VAL A 386 3.09 -29.78 59.34
C VAL A 386 1.87 -30.17 58.52
N CYS A 387 0.69 -29.68 58.90
CA CYS A 387 -0.54 -29.90 58.15
C CYS A 387 -0.49 -29.19 56.80
N VAL A 388 -0.68 -29.90 55.69
CA VAL A 388 -0.64 -29.32 54.33
C VAL A 388 -1.75 -28.30 54.04
N LEU A 389 -2.79 -28.25 54.88
CA LEU A 389 -3.92 -27.32 54.75
C LEU A 389 -3.72 -26.04 55.58
N CYS A 390 -3.33 -26.15 56.86
CA CYS A 390 -3.22 -25.00 57.77
C CYS A 390 -1.79 -24.64 58.19
N GLN A 391 -0.78 -25.43 57.78
CA GLN A 391 0.65 -25.23 58.05
C GLN A 391 1.05 -25.28 59.54
N GLN A 392 0.17 -25.76 60.43
CA GLN A 392 0.50 -25.95 61.85
C GLN A 392 1.26 -27.26 62.08
N PRO A 393 2.19 -27.31 63.05
CA PRO A 393 2.83 -28.55 63.49
C PRO A 393 1.78 -29.59 63.94
N LEU A 394 1.97 -30.85 63.56
CA LEU A 394 1.06 -31.94 63.85
C LEU A 394 1.38 -32.58 65.21
N ALA A 395 0.45 -32.47 66.16
CA ALA A 395 0.46 -33.27 67.38
C ALA A 395 0.06 -34.73 67.10
N ASP A 396 0.33 -35.64 68.04
CA ASP A 396 0.14 -37.09 67.85
C ASP A 396 -1.31 -37.48 67.50
N ASP A 397 -2.29 -36.81 68.11
CA ASP A 397 -3.72 -37.02 67.83
C ASP A 397 -4.11 -36.56 66.41
N ALA A 398 -3.51 -35.46 65.93
CA ALA A 398 -3.69 -34.99 64.57
C ALA A 398 -3.04 -35.93 63.55
N LYS A 399 -1.85 -36.47 63.85
CA LYS A 399 -1.17 -37.47 63.01
C LYS A 399 -2.03 -38.72 62.85
N ASP A 400 -2.52 -39.29 63.95
CA ASP A 400 -3.43 -40.45 63.93
C ASP A 400 -4.69 -40.17 63.10
N ARG A 401 -5.34 -39.03 63.33
CA ARG A 401 -6.56 -38.65 62.59
C ARG A 401 -6.33 -38.57 61.08
N LEU A 402 -5.24 -37.93 60.62
CA LEU A 402 -4.93 -37.84 59.20
C LEU A 402 -4.66 -39.22 58.59
N GLN A 403 -3.98 -40.12 59.31
CA GLN A 403 -3.76 -41.50 58.86
C GLN A 403 -5.07 -42.28 58.75
N ARG A 404 -5.98 -42.15 59.72
CA ARG A 404 -7.33 -42.75 59.65
C ARG A 404 -8.13 -42.22 58.46
N PHE A 405 -8.08 -40.91 58.21
CA PHE A 405 -8.71 -40.29 57.04
C PHE A 405 -8.18 -40.86 55.73
N GLU A 406 -6.86 -40.97 55.58
CA GLU A 406 -6.25 -41.53 54.37
C GLU A 406 -6.60 -43.00 54.17
N LYS A 407 -6.57 -43.79 55.25
CA LYS A 407 -6.97 -45.20 55.22
C LYS A 407 -8.41 -45.36 54.75
N PHE A 408 -9.33 -44.55 55.27
CA PHE A 408 -10.72 -44.56 54.82
C PHE A 408 -10.87 -44.16 53.35
N VAL A 409 -10.19 -43.10 52.88
CA VAL A 409 -10.28 -42.69 51.47
C VAL A 409 -9.67 -43.74 50.53
N ARG A 410 -8.64 -44.47 50.98
CA ARG A 410 -8.07 -45.61 50.24
C ARG A 410 -8.90 -46.89 50.35
N ASP A 411 -9.84 -46.98 51.29
CA ASP A 411 -10.68 -48.16 51.47
C ASP A 411 -11.57 -48.43 50.25
N GLU A 412 -11.89 -49.71 50.04
CA GLU A 412 -12.62 -50.18 48.87
C GLU A 412 -14.01 -49.52 48.77
N SER A 413 -14.70 -49.35 49.89
CA SER A 413 -16.03 -48.72 49.94
C SER A 413 -16.00 -47.25 49.45
N ALA A 414 -15.01 -46.47 49.90
CA ALA A 414 -14.85 -45.07 49.49
C ALA A 414 -14.45 -44.94 48.01
N GLN A 415 -13.56 -45.81 47.52
CA GLN A 415 -13.17 -45.83 46.11
C GLN A 415 -14.33 -46.24 45.20
N GLN A 416 -15.11 -47.26 45.58
CA GLN A 416 -16.27 -47.72 44.80
C GLN A 416 -17.34 -46.62 44.70
N SER A 417 -17.60 -45.88 45.78
CA SER A 417 -18.49 -44.72 45.78
C SER A 417 -18.05 -43.65 44.78
N THR A 418 -16.77 -43.31 44.76
CA THR A 418 -16.20 -42.29 43.85
C THR A 418 -16.29 -42.73 42.39
N LYS A 419 -15.93 -43.99 42.10
CA LYS A 419 -16.03 -44.57 40.75
C LYS A 419 -17.47 -44.58 40.23
N ALA A 420 -18.44 -44.93 41.07
CA ALA A 420 -19.85 -44.94 40.68
C ALA A 420 -20.39 -43.53 40.40
N ALA A 421 -20.02 -42.54 41.21
CA ALA A 421 -20.37 -41.13 40.97
C ALA A 421 -19.77 -40.60 39.66
N ALA A 422 -18.50 -40.92 39.38
CA ALA A 422 -17.83 -40.53 38.14
C ALA A 422 -18.46 -41.18 36.90
N ALA A 423 -18.85 -42.46 36.99
CA ALA A 423 -19.54 -43.16 35.90
C ALA A 423 -20.90 -42.51 35.58
N LEU A 424 -21.69 -42.18 36.60
CA LEU A 424 -22.96 -41.46 36.42
C LEU A 424 -22.74 -40.08 35.79
N LYS A 425 -21.80 -39.30 36.32
CA LYS A 425 -21.47 -37.96 35.79
C LYS A 425 -21.04 -38.02 34.32
N THR A 426 -20.23 -39.02 33.96
CA THR A 426 -19.77 -39.23 32.58
C THR A 426 -20.94 -39.53 31.64
N ALA A 427 -21.86 -40.40 32.05
CA ALA A 427 -23.04 -40.74 31.27
C ALA A 427 -23.97 -39.52 31.06
N ILE A 428 -24.20 -38.72 32.10
CA ILE A 428 -25.01 -37.49 32.00
C ILE A 428 -24.33 -36.45 31.11
N SER A 429 -23.01 -36.26 31.26
CA SER A 429 -22.23 -35.31 30.46
C SER A 429 -22.25 -35.68 28.97
N ALA A 430 -22.25 -36.98 28.64
CA ALA A 430 -22.37 -37.43 27.26
C ALA A 430 -23.71 -37.01 26.63
N LEU A 431 -24.81 -37.04 27.40
CA LEU A 431 -26.12 -36.57 26.92
C LEU A 431 -26.18 -35.06 26.73
N GLN A 432 -25.50 -34.28 27.57
CA GLN A 432 -25.44 -32.81 27.45
C GLN A 432 -24.70 -32.33 26.20
N ARG A 433 -23.83 -33.18 25.62
CA ARG A 433 -23.11 -32.89 24.37
C ARG A 433 -23.94 -33.15 23.12
N LEU A 434 -25.16 -33.70 23.25
CA LEU A 434 -26.07 -33.85 22.13
C LEU A 434 -26.60 -32.47 21.72
N ASP A 435 -26.13 -31.95 20.59
CA ASP A 435 -26.58 -30.66 20.07
C ASP A 435 -27.95 -30.79 19.37
N LEU A 436 -29.02 -30.85 20.17
CA LEU A 436 -30.40 -30.97 19.69
C LEU A 436 -31.13 -29.63 19.58
N GLN A 437 -30.43 -28.50 19.77
CA GLN A 437 -31.03 -27.16 19.74
C GLN A 437 -30.16 -26.10 19.02
N GLY A 438 -29.00 -26.48 18.50
CA GLY A 438 -28.06 -25.60 17.84
C GLY A 438 -28.59 -24.97 16.55
N GLU A 439 -27.89 -23.92 16.10
CA GLU A 439 -28.24 -23.16 14.90
C GLU A 439 -28.18 -24.02 13.63
N GLY A 440 -27.19 -24.92 13.53
CA GLY A 440 -27.07 -25.86 12.42
C GLY A 440 -28.27 -26.79 12.27
N LEU A 441 -28.90 -27.20 13.37
CA LEU A 441 -30.11 -28.02 13.33
C LEU A 441 -31.30 -27.24 12.74
N ARG A 442 -31.41 -25.92 13.03
CA ARG A 442 -32.51 -25.09 12.50
C ARG A 442 -32.43 -24.96 10.99
N GLU A 443 -31.24 -24.77 10.44
CA GLU A 443 -31.03 -24.70 8.99
C GLU A 443 -31.33 -26.04 8.31
N GLN A 444 -30.84 -27.14 8.88
CA GLN A 444 -31.13 -28.50 8.38
C GLN A 444 -32.64 -28.79 8.38
N MET A 445 -33.37 -28.32 9.38
CA MET A 445 -34.82 -28.49 9.46
C MET A 445 -35.60 -27.66 8.43
N LYS A 446 -35.11 -26.46 8.07
CA LYS A 446 -35.68 -25.66 6.97
C LYS A 446 -35.49 -26.33 5.63
N ASP A 447 -34.28 -26.86 5.38
CA ASP A 447 -33.98 -27.59 4.15
C ASP A 447 -34.86 -28.84 4.05
N LEU A 448 -34.99 -29.62 5.14
CA LEU A 448 -35.86 -30.79 5.17
C LEU A 448 -37.33 -30.44 4.90
N GLU A 449 -37.86 -29.37 5.50
CA GLU A 449 -39.24 -28.93 5.27
C GLU A 449 -39.51 -28.50 3.83
N SER A 450 -38.50 -27.92 3.16
CA SER A 450 -38.59 -27.55 1.74
C SER A 450 -38.68 -28.78 0.81
N VAL A 451 -38.14 -29.92 1.24
CA VAL A 451 -38.10 -31.16 0.46
C VAL A 451 -39.30 -32.05 0.78
N ASP A 452 -39.57 -32.28 2.07
CA ASP A 452 -40.68 -33.11 2.53
C ASP A 452 -41.18 -32.65 3.91
N ALA A 453 -42.31 -31.95 3.89
CA ALA A 453 -42.94 -31.40 5.09
C ALA A 453 -43.44 -32.50 6.08
N ALA A 454 -43.82 -33.69 5.59
CA ALA A 454 -44.31 -34.78 6.43
C ALA A 454 -43.16 -35.45 7.20
N VAL A 455 -42.01 -35.66 6.53
CA VAL A 455 -40.78 -36.13 7.18
C VAL A 455 -40.28 -35.07 8.18
N ALA A 456 -40.29 -33.79 7.80
CA ALA A 456 -39.93 -32.70 8.72
C ALA A 456 -40.78 -32.69 10.00
N LEU A 457 -42.10 -32.90 9.88
CA LEU A 457 -43.00 -33.00 11.03
C LEU A 457 -42.64 -34.20 11.93
N SER A 458 -42.35 -35.36 11.34
CA SER A 458 -41.90 -36.55 12.07
C SER A 458 -40.61 -36.29 12.85
N VAL A 459 -39.62 -35.62 12.23
CA VAL A 459 -38.38 -35.22 12.89
C VAL A 459 -38.62 -34.23 14.04
N ARG A 460 -39.52 -33.24 13.87
CA ARG A 460 -39.88 -32.30 14.95
C ARG A 460 -40.48 -33.01 16.16
N ASN A 461 -41.41 -33.94 15.93
CA ASN A 461 -42.04 -34.71 17.00
C ASN A 461 -41.02 -35.58 17.74
N GLN A 462 -40.07 -36.16 17.00
CA GLN A 462 -38.98 -36.94 17.56
C GLN A 462 -38.04 -36.08 18.41
N LEU A 463 -37.58 -34.94 17.90
CA LEU A 463 -36.75 -33.97 18.61
C LEU A 463 -37.43 -33.48 19.90
N ALA A 464 -38.73 -33.18 19.85
CA ALA A 464 -39.49 -32.80 21.04
C ALA A 464 -39.49 -33.91 22.11
N THR A 465 -39.55 -35.16 21.70
CA THR A 465 -39.45 -36.32 22.62
C THR A 465 -38.06 -36.48 23.19
N MET A 466 -37.01 -36.35 22.37
CA MET A 466 -35.62 -36.36 22.83
C MET A 466 -35.32 -35.25 23.83
N LEU A 467 -35.80 -34.03 23.59
CA LEU A 467 -35.64 -32.89 24.50
C LEU A 467 -36.37 -33.11 25.83
N ARG A 468 -37.56 -33.72 25.81
CA ARG A 468 -38.27 -34.12 27.04
C ARG A 468 -37.47 -35.16 27.84
N ARG A 469 -36.87 -36.15 27.18
CA ARG A 469 -36.00 -37.15 27.81
C ARG A 469 -34.75 -36.53 28.43
N LEU A 470 -34.06 -35.64 27.70
CA LEU A 470 -32.91 -34.88 28.23
C LEU A 470 -33.29 -34.07 29.47
N ARG A 471 -34.43 -33.39 29.43
CA ARG A 471 -34.93 -32.60 30.57
C ARG A 471 -35.24 -33.49 31.78
N ALA A 472 -35.85 -34.66 31.57
CA ALA A 472 -36.12 -35.61 32.65
C ALA A 472 -34.84 -36.11 33.33
N VAL A 473 -33.81 -36.48 32.54
CA VAL A 473 -32.50 -36.90 33.08
C VAL A 473 -31.82 -35.74 33.83
N LYS A 474 -31.87 -34.52 33.28
CA LYS A 474 -31.29 -33.34 33.93
C LYS A 474 -31.96 -33.06 35.28
N GLN A 475 -33.29 -33.04 35.32
CA GLN A 475 -34.06 -32.81 36.54
C GLN A 475 -33.82 -33.92 37.59
N ALA A 476 -33.71 -35.18 37.16
CA ALA A 476 -33.36 -36.30 38.04
C ALA A 476 -31.95 -36.15 38.62
N SER A 477 -31.00 -35.67 37.83
CA SER A 477 -29.64 -35.38 38.29
C SER A 477 -29.58 -34.24 39.30
N GLU A 478 -30.36 -33.17 39.11
CA GLU A 478 -30.39 -31.99 39.99
C GLU A 478 -31.12 -32.30 41.31
N SER A 479 -32.21 -33.05 41.26
CA SER A 479 -33.01 -33.41 42.43
C SER A 479 -32.50 -34.64 43.20
N GLY A 480 -31.66 -35.47 42.57
CA GLY A 480 -31.27 -36.78 43.09
C GLY A 480 -32.35 -37.85 42.99
N VAL A 481 -33.53 -37.55 42.44
CA VAL A 481 -34.68 -38.45 42.34
C VAL A 481 -34.75 -39.07 40.95
N TRP A 482 -34.42 -40.35 40.84
CA TRP A 482 -34.35 -41.09 39.58
C TRP A 482 -35.60 -41.92 39.24
N SER A 483 -36.66 -41.79 40.05
CA SER A 483 -37.97 -42.42 39.82
C SER A 483 -38.85 -41.54 38.93
N PHE A 484 -38.59 -41.56 37.61
CA PHE A 484 -39.40 -40.88 36.61
C PHE A 484 -39.76 -41.82 35.46
N ASP A 485 -40.91 -41.62 34.82
CA ASP A 485 -41.27 -42.36 33.60
C ASP A 485 -40.52 -41.82 32.39
N ILE A 486 -40.02 -42.70 31.51
CA ILE A 486 -39.28 -42.29 30.31
C ILE A 486 -40.24 -41.58 29.34
N PRO A 487 -40.06 -40.29 29.02
CA PRO A 487 -41.03 -39.56 28.21
C PRO A 487 -41.11 -40.06 26.77
N GLY A 488 -42.33 -40.40 26.32
CA GLY A 488 -42.67 -40.73 24.93
C GLY A 488 -41.93 -41.94 24.35
N THR A 489 -42.09 -42.20 23.05
CA THR A 489 -41.32 -43.20 22.30
C THR A 489 -40.43 -42.52 21.27
N ILE A 490 -39.21 -43.02 21.12
CA ILE A 490 -38.28 -42.62 20.06
C ILE A 490 -38.53 -43.59 18.89
N ASN A 491 -39.17 -43.11 17.83
CA ASN A 491 -39.44 -43.89 16.63
C ASN A 491 -38.27 -43.72 15.64
N GLY A 492 -37.70 -44.78 15.09
CA GLY A 492 -36.59 -44.64 14.14
C GLY A 492 -36.99 -43.85 12.90
N ILE A 493 -36.44 -42.64 12.74
CA ILE A 493 -36.66 -41.76 11.57
C ILE A 493 -35.55 -41.88 10.53
N GLY A 494 -34.49 -42.64 10.82
CA GLY A 494 -33.34 -42.87 9.93
C GLY A 494 -33.76 -43.37 8.55
N ASP A 495 -34.64 -44.37 8.46
CA ASP A 495 -35.06 -44.94 7.16
C ASP A 495 -35.81 -43.93 6.28
N GLN A 496 -36.62 -43.05 6.89
CA GLN A 496 -37.34 -41.99 6.18
C GLN A 496 -36.36 -40.97 5.60
N LEU A 497 -35.39 -40.52 6.40
CA LEU A 497 -34.34 -39.60 5.97
C LEU A 497 -33.43 -40.24 4.91
N GLY A 498 -33.02 -41.48 5.10
CA GLY A 498 -32.21 -42.24 4.15
C GLY A 498 -32.89 -42.42 2.79
N THR A 499 -34.20 -42.62 2.76
CA THR A 499 -35.00 -42.67 1.52
C THR A 499 -35.01 -41.31 0.81
N LEU A 500 -35.15 -40.22 1.58
CA LEU A 500 -35.14 -38.86 1.04
C LEU A 500 -33.79 -38.48 0.44
N ILE A 501 -32.70 -38.79 1.14
CA ILE A 501 -31.32 -38.57 0.69
C ILE A 501 -31.07 -39.29 -0.64
N LYS A 502 -31.48 -40.56 -0.76
CA LYS A 502 -31.38 -41.33 -2.01
C LYS A 502 -32.17 -40.69 -3.14
N THR A 503 -33.39 -40.22 -2.86
CA THR A 503 -34.26 -39.58 -3.85
C THR A 503 -33.63 -38.29 -4.39
N LEU A 504 -33.08 -37.45 -3.51
CA LEU A 504 -32.36 -36.23 -3.91
C LEU A 504 -31.11 -36.53 -4.74
N GLY A 505 -30.34 -37.56 -4.36
CA GLY A 505 -29.16 -38.01 -5.10
C GLY A 505 -29.50 -38.51 -6.51
N LEU A 506 -30.57 -39.28 -6.66
CA LEU A 506 -31.06 -39.73 -7.98
C LEU A 506 -31.49 -38.56 -8.86
N ARG A 507 -32.26 -37.61 -8.31
CA ARG A 507 -32.67 -36.40 -9.04
C ARG A 507 -31.47 -35.58 -9.51
N ALA A 508 -30.45 -35.38 -8.66
CA ALA A 508 -29.23 -34.69 -9.06
C ALA A 508 -28.48 -35.42 -10.18
N ALA A 509 -28.41 -36.75 -10.14
CA ALA A 509 -27.75 -37.55 -11.16
C ALA A 509 -28.50 -37.54 -12.50
N ASP A 510 -29.82 -37.52 -12.49
CA ASP A 510 -30.63 -37.44 -13.71
C ASP A 510 -30.52 -36.07 -14.38
N ILE A 511 -30.47 -34.99 -13.58
CA ILE A 511 -30.23 -33.63 -14.08
C ILE A 511 -28.84 -33.55 -14.76
N ASP A 512 -27.79 -34.10 -14.14
CA ASP A 512 -26.45 -34.10 -14.74
C ASP A 512 -26.37 -34.87 -16.07
N LYS A 513 -27.06 -36.01 -16.18
CA LYS A 513 -27.10 -36.79 -17.43
C LYS A 513 -27.76 -36.05 -18.58
N SER A 514 -28.63 -35.10 -18.28
CA SER A 514 -29.36 -34.30 -19.27
C SER A 514 -28.64 -33.02 -19.70
N ALA A 515 -27.52 -32.66 -19.07
CA ALA A 515 -26.80 -31.41 -19.32
C ALA A 515 -25.73 -31.55 -20.42
N ASP A 516 -25.88 -30.81 -21.53
CA ASP A 516 -24.80 -30.66 -22.53
C ASP A 516 -23.71 -29.70 -22.00
N THR A 517 -22.70 -30.29 -21.37
CA THR A 517 -21.53 -29.58 -20.82
C THR A 517 -20.78 -28.71 -21.84
N THR A 518 -20.85 -29.04 -23.13
CA THR A 518 -20.14 -28.29 -24.18
C THR A 518 -20.91 -27.02 -24.55
N GLU A 519 -22.22 -27.13 -24.72
CA GLU A 519 -23.10 -25.97 -24.98
C GLU A 519 -23.09 -25.00 -23.79
N GLN A 520 -23.07 -25.52 -22.56
CA GLN A 520 -22.99 -24.71 -21.35
C GLN A 520 -21.67 -23.93 -21.24
N LYS A 521 -20.54 -24.55 -21.54
CA LYS A 521 -19.25 -23.85 -21.54
C LYS A 521 -19.26 -22.70 -22.55
N LYS A 522 -19.82 -22.91 -23.75
CA LYS A 522 -19.98 -21.85 -24.76
C LYS A 522 -20.86 -20.71 -24.24
N LEU A 523 -22.00 -20.99 -23.62
CA LEU A 523 -22.87 -19.96 -23.04
C LEU A 523 -22.21 -19.21 -21.89
N SER A 524 -21.43 -19.89 -21.05
CA SER A 524 -20.66 -19.26 -19.96
C SER A 524 -19.55 -18.35 -20.51
N ASP A 525 -18.81 -18.80 -21.52
CA ASP A 525 -17.75 -18.02 -22.17
C ASP A 525 -18.36 -16.80 -22.89
N GLU A 526 -19.50 -16.97 -23.57
CA GLU A 526 -20.26 -15.88 -24.20
C GLU A 526 -20.77 -14.87 -23.16
N LEU A 527 -21.29 -15.34 -22.02
CA LEU A 527 -21.71 -14.47 -20.91
C LEU A 527 -20.55 -13.67 -20.34
N ALA A 528 -19.40 -14.32 -20.12
CA ALA A 528 -18.21 -13.67 -19.59
C ALA A 528 -17.70 -12.58 -20.55
N GLU A 529 -17.72 -12.84 -21.85
CA GLU A 529 -17.34 -11.88 -22.88
C GLU A 529 -18.25 -10.65 -22.90
N LEU A 530 -19.58 -10.86 -22.91
CA LEU A 530 -20.55 -9.76 -22.93
C LEU A 530 -20.52 -8.93 -21.64
N LYS A 531 -20.38 -9.57 -20.47
CA LYS A 531 -20.23 -8.87 -19.19
C LYS A 531 -18.94 -8.06 -19.10
N ALA A 532 -17.84 -8.59 -19.64
CA ALA A 532 -16.57 -7.87 -19.66
C ALA A 532 -16.68 -6.61 -20.53
N ARG A 533 -17.38 -6.66 -21.67
CA ARG A 533 -17.62 -5.51 -22.54
C ARG A 533 -18.58 -4.49 -21.91
N GLU A 534 -19.66 -4.94 -21.28
CA GLU A 534 -20.57 -4.08 -20.51
C GLU A 534 -19.83 -3.37 -19.38
N TRP A 535 -18.97 -4.08 -18.65
CA TRP A 535 -18.11 -3.48 -17.63
C TRP A 535 -17.10 -2.50 -18.22
N LEU A 536 -16.45 -2.82 -19.35
CA LEU A 536 -15.50 -1.91 -19.99
C LEU A 536 -16.16 -0.56 -20.32
N ALA A 537 -17.44 -0.56 -20.74
CA ALA A 537 -18.18 0.67 -21.00
C ALA A 537 -18.29 1.58 -19.77
N THR A 538 -18.38 1.02 -18.55
CA THR A 538 -18.50 1.82 -17.33
C THR A 538 -17.19 2.46 -16.89
N VAL A 539 -16.04 1.90 -17.31
CA VAL A 539 -14.70 2.38 -16.97
C VAL A 539 -13.93 2.93 -18.17
N LEU A 540 -14.59 3.10 -19.32
CA LEU A 540 -13.92 3.46 -20.58
C LEU A 540 -13.17 4.80 -20.49
N GLY A 541 -13.72 5.76 -19.76
CA GLY A 541 -13.04 7.05 -19.48
C GLY A 541 -11.70 6.83 -18.79
N ASP A 542 -11.69 6.10 -17.67
CA ASP A 542 -10.48 5.78 -16.89
C ASP A 542 -9.45 5.00 -17.72
N VAL A 543 -9.91 4.10 -18.60
CA VAL A 543 -9.02 3.35 -19.51
C VAL A 543 -8.36 4.30 -20.51
N LYS A 544 -9.11 5.24 -21.10
CA LYS A 544 -8.56 6.24 -22.04
C LYS A 544 -7.58 7.18 -21.36
N GLU A 545 -7.89 7.64 -20.15
CA GLU A 545 -6.98 8.43 -19.32
C GLU A 545 -5.69 7.65 -19.03
N HIS A 546 -5.79 6.36 -18.71
CA HIS A 546 -4.62 5.52 -18.52
C HIS A 546 -3.78 5.35 -19.80
N VAL A 547 -4.40 5.26 -20.99
CA VAL A 547 -3.66 5.27 -22.27
C VAL A 547 -2.91 6.58 -22.46
N SER A 548 -3.54 7.72 -22.19
CA SER A 548 -2.89 9.04 -22.22
C SER A 548 -1.69 9.08 -21.27
N ARG A 549 -1.87 8.61 -20.05
CA ARG A 549 -0.80 8.53 -19.06
C ARG A 549 0.37 7.66 -19.51
N LEU A 550 0.11 6.54 -20.18
CA LEU A 550 1.16 5.69 -20.75
C LEU A 550 1.89 6.40 -21.89
N ASP A 551 1.20 7.23 -22.68
CA ASP A 551 1.82 8.08 -23.70
C ASP A 551 2.70 9.16 -23.08
N ASP A 552 2.25 9.83 -22.02
CA ASP A 552 3.06 10.82 -21.29
C ASP A 552 4.31 10.18 -20.69
N ILE A 553 4.21 9.00 -20.07
CA ILE A 553 5.37 8.24 -19.60
C ILE A 553 6.33 7.90 -20.77
N SER A 554 5.80 7.57 -21.95
CA SER A 554 6.60 7.30 -23.15
C SER A 554 7.33 8.55 -23.66
N LYS A 555 6.66 9.71 -23.67
CA LYS A 555 7.25 11.01 -24.02
C LYS A 555 8.31 11.45 -23.01
N LEU A 556 8.06 11.33 -21.70
CA LEU A 556 9.03 11.63 -20.63
C LEU A 556 10.29 10.74 -20.76
N LYS A 557 10.13 9.47 -21.14
CA LYS A 557 11.27 8.56 -21.44
C LYS A 557 12.09 9.02 -22.63
N LYS A 558 11.47 9.65 -23.63
CA LYS A 558 12.19 10.23 -24.78
C LYS A 558 12.92 11.51 -24.36
N ALA A 559 12.28 12.38 -23.57
CA ALA A 559 12.90 13.60 -23.04
C ALA A 559 14.17 13.29 -22.23
N ASN A 560 14.15 12.25 -21.38
CA ASN A 560 15.35 11.84 -20.62
C ASN A 560 16.47 11.20 -21.44
N LYS A 561 16.23 10.82 -22.71
CA LYS A 561 17.27 10.31 -23.62
C LYS A 561 17.89 11.40 -24.50
N GLY A 562 17.19 12.53 -24.67
CA GLY A 562 17.64 13.67 -25.45
C GLY A 562 18.39 14.73 -24.63
N ASN A 563 18.34 14.61 -23.30
CA ASN A 563 19.14 15.37 -22.33
C ASN A 563 20.39 14.58 -21.95
#